data_AF-A0A1A2Z5U5-F1
#
_entry.id   AF-A0A1A2Z5U5-F1
#
_cell.length_a   1.000
_cell.length_b   1.000
_cell.length_c   1.000
_cell.angle_alpha   90.00
_cell.angle_beta   90.00
_cell.angle_gamma   90.00
#
_symmetry.space_group_name_H-M   'P 1'
#
loop_
_entity.id
_entity.type
_entity.pdbx_description
1 polymer ?
#
loop_
_entity_poly.entity_id
_entity_poly.type
_entity_poly.pdbx_seq_one_letter_code
_entity_poly.pdbx_strand_id
1 'polypeptide(L)'
;MAHFPDHSAAGSRVVLLGDHDTVQHRDELTAFAAQQNCVIADAFGFAEGAATSTEDLTEVEAVVSALGCAIAGRMDVWVPFLCPDLGREQHWRRLGLVLQRHGLNLRFGRQLGSFPTTGGYSEIDFALRREVQVVDELDHAALAAVGAESLGREIELALVAAGASAPVTTTARRARSGAGTEASSDTETAWTPTLPAPTTPWSQRQPMLKRYVRWLVHGCGVTQAATARVLNSTGQRTPKGRLWQPGTVSALLNGRYDHGAKACR
;
A
#
# COMPACT_ATOMS: atom_id res chain seq x y z
N MET A 1 14.80 -1.58 26.81
CA MET A 1 13.61 -0.71 26.75
C MET A 1 13.77 0.18 25.53
N ALA A 2 13.10 -0.17 24.44
CA ALA A 2 13.15 0.62 23.22
C ALA A 2 12.04 1.67 23.28
N HIS A 3 12.43 2.93 23.44
CA HIS A 3 11.56 4.08 23.21
C HIS A 3 11.28 4.16 21.70
N PHE A 4 10.01 4.00 21.32
CA PHE A 4 9.52 4.43 20.02
C PHE A 4 9.23 5.93 20.09
N PRO A 5 9.53 6.70 19.03
CA PRO A 5 9.34 8.14 19.04
C PRO A 5 7.85 8.49 18.96
N ASP A 6 7.41 9.31 19.92
CA ASP A 6 6.12 9.99 19.96
C ASP A 6 5.80 10.60 18.58
N HIS A 7 4.89 9.96 17.86
CA HIS A 7 4.14 10.63 16.81
C HIS A 7 3.04 11.40 17.50
N SER A 8 3.11 12.73 17.40
CA SER A 8 2.12 13.71 17.86
C SER A 8 0.70 13.12 17.90
N ALA A 9 0.16 12.94 19.11
CA ALA A 9 -1.08 12.22 19.36
C ALA A 9 -2.29 13.05 18.87
N ALA A 10 -2.64 12.90 17.60
CA ALA A 10 -4.00 13.14 17.18
C ALA A 10 -4.86 12.07 17.88
N GLY A 11 -5.62 12.48 18.89
CA GLY A 11 -6.49 11.57 19.65
C GLY A 11 -7.35 10.75 18.70
N SER A 12 -7.44 9.44 18.95
CA SER A 12 -8.24 8.54 18.12
C SER A 12 -9.72 8.94 18.22
N ARG A 13 -10.44 8.93 17.10
CA ARG A 13 -11.86 9.35 17.05
C ARG A 13 -12.75 8.14 16.96
N VAL A 14 -13.85 8.16 17.71
CA VAL A 14 -14.82 7.06 17.72
C VAL A 14 -16.24 7.57 17.52
N VAL A 15 -17.07 6.74 16.91
CA VAL A 15 -18.52 6.92 16.82
C VAL A 15 -19.16 6.15 17.96
N LEU A 16 -19.88 6.82 18.85
CA LEU A 16 -20.64 6.16 19.90
C LEU A 16 -21.91 5.55 19.32
N LEU A 17 -22.17 4.27 19.62
CA LEU A 17 -23.37 3.56 19.25
C LEU A 17 -23.92 2.83 20.48
N GLY A 18 -25.22 2.96 20.71
CA GLY A 18 -25.93 2.27 21.78
C GLY A 18 -27.41 2.61 21.77
N ASP A 19 -28.14 2.19 22.78
CA ASP A 19 -29.51 2.65 22.97
C ASP A 19 -29.58 4.13 23.42
N HIS A 20 -30.80 4.65 23.56
CA HIS A 20 -31.03 6.02 24.00
C HIS A 20 -30.49 6.29 25.42
N ASP A 21 -30.49 5.30 26.32
CA ASP A 21 -29.93 5.47 27.66
C ASP A 21 -28.41 5.66 27.59
N THR A 22 -27.73 4.84 26.78
CA THR A 22 -26.29 4.93 26.53
C THR A 22 -25.92 6.30 25.94
N VAL A 23 -26.68 6.80 24.98
CA VAL A 23 -26.43 8.11 24.37
C VAL A 23 -26.78 9.27 25.30
N GLN A 24 -27.77 9.13 26.18
CA GLN A 24 -28.08 10.14 27.21
C GLN A 24 -26.92 10.32 28.20
N HIS A 25 -26.17 9.25 28.50
CA HIS A 25 -24.98 9.29 29.35
C HIS A 25 -23.69 9.67 28.60
N ARG A 26 -23.79 10.31 27.43
CA ARG A 26 -22.64 10.70 26.59
C ARG A 26 -21.60 11.53 27.32
N ASP A 27 -21.99 12.41 28.24
CA ASP A 27 -21.03 13.26 28.96
C ASP A 27 -20.08 12.44 29.85
N GLU A 28 -20.60 11.44 30.55
CA GLU A 28 -19.79 10.50 31.33
C GLU A 28 -18.92 9.63 30.41
N LEU A 29 -19.49 9.15 29.31
CA LEU A 29 -18.75 8.36 28.30
C LEU A 29 -17.64 9.17 27.62
N THR A 30 -17.82 10.48 27.48
CA THR A 30 -16.79 11.38 26.95
C THR A 30 -15.59 11.43 27.89
N ALA A 31 -15.81 11.44 29.21
CA ALA A 31 -14.73 11.34 30.18
C ALA A 31 -13.98 10.00 30.09
N PHE A 32 -14.70 8.88 29.91
CA PHE A 32 -14.06 7.57 29.70
C PHE A 32 -13.26 7.50 28.38
N ALA A 33 -13.79 8.04 27.28
CA ALA A 33 -13.06 8.12 26.02
C ALA A 33 -11.78 8.96 26.16
N ALA A 34 -11.87 10.11 26.83
CA ALA A 34 -10.73 11.00 27.06
C ALA A 34 -9.61 10.30 27.87
N GLN A 35 -9.97 9.46 28.86
CA GLN A 35 -8.98 8.65 29.61
C GLN A 35 -8.20 7.68 28.71
N GLN A 36 -8.76 7.28 27.57
CA GLN A 36 -8.12 6.41 26.58
C GLN A 36 -7.51 7.20 25.41
N ASN A 37 -7.33 8.52 25.53
CA ASN A 37 -6.91 9.41 24.45
C ASN A 37 -7.81 9.33 23.20
N CYS A 38 -9.10 9.07 23.42
CA CYS A 38 -10.13 9.02 22.39
C CYS A 38 -11.12 10.19 22.54
N VAL A 39 -11.72 10.59 21.42
CA VAL A 39 -12.80 11.59 21.38
C VAL A 39 -14.02 11.01 20.68
N ILE A 40 -15.19 11.18 21.28
CA ILE A 40 -16.47 10.83 20.66
C ILE A 40 -16.79 11.87 19.59
N ALA A 41 -16.68 11.49 18.33
CA ALA A 41 -16.93 12.36 17.19
C ALA A 41 -18.43 12.56 16.95
N ASP A 42 -19.21 11.48 17.08
CA ASP A 42 -20.64 11.46 16.84
C ASP A 42 -21.30 10.38 17.72
N ALA A 43 -22.61 10.45 17.91
CA ALA A 43 -23.36 9.52 18.74
C ALA A 43 -24.70 9.16 18.09
N PHE A 44 -24.95 7.86 17.95
CA PHE A 44 -26.16 7.32 17.35
C PHE A 44 -26.89 6.44 18.36
N GLY A 45 -28.13 6.81 18.66
CA GLY A 45 -28.99 6.14 19.62
C GLY A 45 -30.14 5.43 18.93
N PHE A 46 -30.54 4.27 19.45
CA PHE A 46 -31.78 3.58 19.07
C PHE A 46 -32.64 3.28 20.31
N ALA A 47 -33.91 2.93 20.11
CA ALA A 47 -34.80 2.59 21.23
C ALA A 47 -34.29 1.35 21.98
N GLU A 48 -34.47 1.31 23.30
CA GLU A 48 -34.07 0.17 24.14
C GLU A 48 -34.64 -1.14 23.59
N GLY A 49 -33.78 -2.15 23.45
CA GLY A 49 -34.16 -3.45 22.91
C GLY A 49 -34.42 -3.50 21.40
N ALA A 50 -34.39 -2.37 20.67
CA ALA A 50 -34.65 -2.35 19.23
C ALA A 50 -33.73 -3.31 18.46
N ALA A 51 -32.42 -3.24 18.70
CA ALA A 51 -31.46 -4.14 18.08
C ALA A 51 -31.64 -5.60 18.51
N THR A 52 -32.18 -5.89 19.70
CA THR A 52 -32.43 -7.27 20.15
C THR A 52 -33.73 -7.85 19.57
N SER A 53 -34.68 -6.97 19.25
CA SER A 53 -36.02 -7.32 18.73
C SER A 53 -36.03 -7.69 17.25
N THR A 54 -35.02 -7.28 16.49
CA THR A 54 -34.83 -7.66 15.08
C THR A 54 -33.67 -8.66 14.93
N GLU A 55 -33.71 -9.48 13.87
CA GLU A 55 -32.57 -10.29 13.46
C GLU A 55 -31.64 -9.55 12.49
N ASP A 56 -32.18 -8.55 11.77
CA ASP A 56 -31.46 -7.79 10.76
C ASP A 56 -31.14 -6.38 11.28
N LEU A 57 -29.86 -6.14 11.56
CA LEU A 57 -29.39 -4.83 12.01
C LEU A 57 -29.56 -3.72 10.97
N THR A 58 -29.83 -4.04 9.70
CA THR A 58 -30.11 -3.03 8.67
C THR A 58 -31.45 -2.33 8.89
N GLU A 59 -32.37 -2.92 9.66
CA GLU A 59 -33.63 -2.32 10.07
C GLU A 59 -33.46 -1.27 11.18
N VAL A 60 -32.33 -1.28 11.87
CA VAL A 60 -32.02 -0.29 12.91
C VAL A 60 -31.27 0.88 12.27
N GLU A 61 -32.01 1.92 11.89
CA GLU A 61 -31.48 3.10 11.18
C GLU A 61 -30.26 3.71 11.85
N ALA A 62 -30.23 3.76 13.18
CA ALA A 62 -29.10 4.29 13.95
C ALA A 62 -27.80 3.47 13.73
N VAL A 63 -27.90 2.15 13.59
CA VAL A 63 -26.75 1.26 13.32
C VAL A 63 -26.21 1.52 11.93
N VAL A 64 -27.10 1.61 10.92
CA VAL A 64 -26.71 1.91 9.54
C VAL A 64 -26.07 3.29 9.43
N SER A 65 -26.65 4.28 10.10
CA SER A 65 -26.13 5.65 10.14
C SER A 65 -24.76 5.73 10.82
N ALA A 66 -24.59 5.03 11.95
CA ALA A 66 -23.31 4.95 12.65
C ALA A 66 -22.22 4.30 11.78
N LEU A 67 -22.55 3.21 11.09
CA LEU A 67 -21.65 2.55 10.14
C LEU A 67 -21.26 3.48 8.99
N GLY A 68 -22.24 4.17 8.40
CA GLY A 68 -21.97 5.15 7.33
C GLY A 68 -21.05 6.27 7.79
N CYS A 69 -21.31 6.84 8.97
CA CYS A 69 -20.48 7.88 9.59
C CYS A 69 -19.05 7.37 9.88
N ALA A 70 -18.93 6.17 10.45
CA ALA A 70 -17.65 5.54 10.75
C ALA A 70 -16.81 5.28 9.49
N ILE A 71 -17.42 4.71 8.44
CA ILE A 71 -16.75 4.41 7.17
C ILE A 71 -16.31 5.70 6.47
N ALA A 72 -17.19 6.70 6.39
CA ALA A 72 -16.89 7.99 5.77
C ALA A 72 -15.78 8.74 6.53
N GLY A 73 -15.84 8.73 7.86
CA GLY A 73 -14.89 9.43 8.73
C GLY A 73 -13.60 8.66 9.05
N ARG A 74 -13.50 7.38 8.64
CA ARG A 74 -12.43 6.45 9.05
C ARG A 74 -12.25 6.37 10.56
N MET A 75 -13.37 6.20 11.27
CA MET A 75 -13.43 6.15 12.73
C MET A 75 -13.88 4.77 13.19
N ASP A 76 -13.35 4.30 14.31
CA ASP A 76 -13.86 3.09 14.94
C ASP A 76 -15.27 3.34 15.53
N VAL A 77 -16.08 2.29 15.63
CA VAL A 77 -17.37 2.36 16.32
C VAL A 77 -17.18 1.88 17.75
N TRP A 78 -17.68 2.61 18.73
CA TRP A 78 -17.60 2.25 20.14
C TRP A 78 -18.99 1.95 20.71
N VAL A 79 -19.13 0.74 21.26
CA VAL A 79 -20.34 0.26 21.96
C VAL A 79 -19.96 -0.06 23.40
N PRO A 80 -20.16 0.89 24.35
CA PRO A 80 -19.76 0.71 25.74
C PRO A 80 -20.44 -0.48 26.41
N PHE A 81 -21.69 -0.77 26.05
CA PHE A 81 -22.51 -1.82 26.64
C PHE A 81 -22.99 -2.83 25.56
N LEU A 82 -22.03 -3.58 24.99
CA LEU A 82 -22.26 -4.59 23.95
C LEU A 82 -23.52 -5.46 24.13
N CYS A 83 -23.62 -6.15 25.28
CA CYS A 83 -24.72 -7.09 25.50
C CYS A 83 -26.07 -6.39 25.73
N PRO A 84 -26.18 -5.34 26.57
CA PRO A 84 -27.42 -4.56 26.68
C PRO A 84 -27.87 -3.93 25.35
N ASP A 85 -26.96 -3.30 24.61
CA ASP A 85 -27.29 -2.53 23.41
C ASP A 85 -27.60 -3.43 22.20
N LEU A 86 -26.72 -4.39 21.89
CA LEU A 86 -26.81 -5.21 20.67
C LEU A 86 -27.39 -6.60 20.92
N GLY A 87 -27.45 -7.04 22.18
CA GLY A 87 -27.98 -8.34 22.55
C GLY A 87 -27.10 -9.49 22.07
N ARG A 88 -27.54 -10.14 21.00
CA ARG A 88 -27.07 -11.47 20.58
C ARG A 88 -25.67 -11.43 19.97
N GLU A 89 -24.87 -12.47 20.19
CA GLU A 89 -23.50 -12.64 19.64
C GLU A 89 -23.40 -12.32 18.14
N GLN A 90 -24.41 -12.73 17.38
CA GLN A 90 -24.45 -12.55 15.94
C GLN A 90 -24.40 -11.06 15.53
N HIS A 91 -25.01 -10.16 16.30
CA HIS A 91 -25.11 -8.74 15.97
C HIS A 91 -23.76 -8.03 16.05
N TRP A 92 -23.07 -8.16 17.17
CA TRP A 92 -21.75 -7.56 17.35
C TRP A 92 -20.68 -8.28 16.53
N ARG A 93 -20.83 -9.59 16.26
CA ARG A 93 -19.99 -10.29 15.26
C ARG A 93 -20.11 -9.67 13.87
N ARG A 94 -21.34 -9.55 13.35
CA ARG A 94 -21.63 -9.00 12.01
C ARG A 94 -21.13 -7.56 11.90
N LEU A 95 -21.40 -6.74 12.93
CA LEU A 95 -20.91 -5.36 13.00
C LEU A 95 -19.37 -5.29 12.97
N GLY A 96 -18.71 -6.14 13.76
CA GLY A 96 -17.25 -6.24 13.77
C GLY A 96 -16.68 -6.66 12.40
N LEU A 97 -17.28 -7.62 11.71
CA LEU A 97 -16.85 -8.06 10.37
C LEU A 97 -16.98 -6.95 9.32
N VAL A 98 -18.10 -6.22 9.32
CA VAL A 98 -18.31 -5.09 8.40
C VAL A 98 -17.25 -4.02 8.61
N LEU A 99 -17.01 -3.62 9.86
CA LEU A 99 -15.98 -2.62 10.18
C LEU A 99 -14.59 -3.09 9.77
N GLN A 100 -14.23 -4.35 10.05
CA GLN A 100 -12.94 -4.93 9.69
C GLN A 100 -12.70 -4.92 8.17
N ARG A 101 -13.73 -5.18 7.36
CA ARG A 101 -13.66 -5.05 5.89
C ARG A 101 -13.29 -3.63 5.43
N HIS A 102 -13.63 -2.62 6.21
CA HIS A 102 -13.28 -1.22 5.96
C HIS A 102 -11.99 -0.76 6.64
N GLY A 103 -11.26 -1.67 7.29
CA GLY A 103 -10.04 -1.37 8.06
C GLY A 103 -10.32 -0.68 9.40
N LEU A 104 -11.54 -0.81 9.92
CA LEU A 104 -12.02 -0.24 11.17
C LEU A 104 -12.24 -1.34 12.22
N ASN A 105 -12.44 -0.95 13.47
CA ASN A 105 -12.70 -1.88 14.57
C ASN A 105 -13.97 -1.51 15.36
N LEU A 106 -14.61 -2.54 15.92
CA LEU A 106 -15.67 -2.38 16.91
C LEU A 106 -15.06 -2.33 18.31
N ARG A 107 -15.00 -1.16 18.93
CA ARG A 107 -14.56 -0.98 20.30
C ARG A 107 -15.68 -1.30 21.28
N PHE A 108 -15.35 -1.85 22.43
CA PHE A 108 -16.33 -2.17 23.46
C PHE A 108 -15.84 -1.93 24.88
N GLY A 109 -16.81 -1.86 25.80
CA GLY A 109 -16.55 -1.61 27.22
C GLY A 109 -16.03 -0.20 27.47
N ARG A 110 -15.87 0.15 28.75
CA ARG A 110 -15.39 1.49 29.14
C ARG A 110 -13.92 1.73 28.81
N GLN A 111 -13.15 0.66 28.59
CA GLN A 111 -11.73 0.73 28.23
C GLN A 111 -11.47 0.76 26.72
N LEU A 112 -12.51 0.84 25.87
CA LEU A 112 -12.38 0.79 24.41
C LEU A 112 -11.57 -0.43 23.92
N GLY A 113 -11.87 -1.60 24.48
CA GLY A 113 -11.27 -2.86 24.05
C GLY A 113 -11.59 -3.12 22.58
N SER A 114 -10.61 -3.59 21.81
CA SER A 114 -10.80 -3.91 20.39
C SER A 114 -11.53 -5.23 20.22
N PHE A 115 -12.48 -5.29 19.28
CA PHE A 115 -13.03 -6.56 18.83
C PHE A 115 -11.91 -7.44 18.27
N PRO A 116 -11.90 -8.75 18.58
CA PRO A 116 -10.97 -9.68 17.98
C PRO A 116 -11.03 -9.63 16.45
N THR A 117 -9.87 -9.35 15.85
CA THR A 117 -9.64 -9.44 14.40
C THR A 117 -9.17 -10.84 14.00
N THR A 118 -8.62 -11.59 14.96
CA THR A 118 -8.19 -12.98 14.82
C THR A 118 -8.69 -13.75 16.03
N GLY A 119 -9.17 -14.98 15.84
CA GLY A 119 -9.93 -15.67 16.88
C GLY A 119 -11.42 -15.35 16.78
N GLY A 120 -12.17 -15.74 17.81
CA GLY A 120 -13.57 -15.37 17.98
C GLY A 120 -13.92 -15.33 19.46
N TYR A 121 -15.04 -14.71 19.82
CA TYR A 121 -15.56 -14.76 21.19
C TYR A 121 -16.00 -16.18 21.58
N SER A 122 -16.37 -16.99 20.61
CA SER A 122 -16.68 -18.40 20.73
C SER A 122 -15.98 -19.20 19.62
N GLU A 123 -15.92 -20.52 19.74
CA GLU A 123 -15.40 -21.40 18.67
C GLU A 123 -16.23 -21.25 17.37
N ILE A 124 -17.53 -21.02 17.51
CA ILE A 124 -18.44 -20.78 16.38
C ILE A 124 -18.12 -19.44 15.71
N ASP A 125 -17.90 -18.38 16.49
CA ASP A 125 -17.46 -17.08 15.97
C ASP A 125 -16.13 -17.22 15.24
N PHE A 126 -15.17 -17.93 15.82
CA PHE A 126 -13.87 -18.17 15.20
C PHE A 126 -14.01 -18.89 13.86
N ALA A 127 -14.75 -20.00 13.82
CA ALA A 127 -14.97 -20.78 12.61
C ALA A 127 -15.62 -19.93 11.50
N LEU A 128 -16.64 -19.14 11.85
CA LEU A 128 -17.33 -18.27 10.89
C LEU A 128 -16.45 -17.12 10.40
N ARG A 129 -15.67 -16.49 11.28
CA ARG A 129 -14.69 -15.45 10.89
C ARG A 129 -13.66 -16.01 9.94
N ARG A 130 -13.15 -17.22 10.23
CA ARG A 130 -12.18 -17.88 9.37
C ARG A 130 -12.78 -18.21 8.01
N GLU A 131 -14.00 -18.71 7.97
CA GLU A 131 -14.69 -19.01 6.71
C GLU A 131 -14.88 -17.75 5.86
N VAL A 132 -15.40 -16.66 6.46
CA VAL A 132 -15.56 -15.38 5.76
C VAL A 132 -14.23 -14.87 5.22
N GLN A 133 -13.15 -14.94 6.01
CA GLN A 133 -11.81 -14.53 5.57
C GLN A 133 -11.32 -15.37 4.37
N VAL A 134 -11.49 -16.70 4.41
CA VAL A 134 -11.06 -17.58 3.31
C VAL A 134 -11.86 -17.30 2.04
N VAL A 135 -13.16 -17.04 2.16
CA VAL A 135 -14.01 -16.64 1.03
C VAL A 135 -13.57 -15.30 0.45
N ASP A 136 -13.31 -14.30 1.29
CA ASP A 136 -12.80 -13.00 0.84
C ASP A 136 -11.44 -13.15 0.16
N GLU A 137 -10.51 -13.94 0.72
CA GLU A 137 -9.20 -14.22 0.11
C GLU A 137 -9.34 -14.88 -1.28
N LEU A 138 -10.30 -15.82 -1.42
CA LEU A 138 -10.59 -16.47 -2.69
C LEU A 138 -11.17 -15.50 -3.73
N ASP A 139 -12.12 -14.65 -3.33
CA ASP A 139 -12.70 -13.62 -4.20
C ASP A 139 -11.64 -12.62 -4.69
N HIS A 140 -10.80 -12.12 -3.77
CA HIS A 140 -9.70 -11.24 -4.14
C HIS A 140 -8.70 -11.91 -5.08
N ALA A 141 -8.40 -13.20 -4.89
CA ALA A 141 -7.53 -13.96 -5.78
C ALA A 141 -8.15 -14.15 -7.17
N ALA A 142 -9.45 -14.44 -7.25
CA ALA A 142 -10.18 -14.55 -8.51
C ALA A 142 -10.21 -13.22 -9.28
N LEU A 143 -10.52 -12.12 -8.59
CA LEU A 143 -10.49 -10.77 -9.18
C LEU A 143 -9.09 -10.37 -9.65
N ALA A 144 -8.04 -10.71 -8.88
CA ALA A 144 -6.66 -10.45 -9.25
C ALA A 144 -6.24 -11.26 -10.50
N ALA A 145 -6.69 -12.51 -10.64
CA ALA A 145 -6.39 -13.34 -11.80
C ALA A 145 -7.02 -12.74 -13.08
N VAL A 146 -8.31 -12.40 -13.03
CA VAL A 146 -9.02 -11.76 -14.15
C VAL A 146 -8.41 -10.39 -14.49
N GLY A 147 -8.09 -9.59 -13.46
CA GLY A 147 -7.46 -8.28 -13.64
C GLY A 147 -6.07 -8.37 -14.27
N ALA A 148 -5.26 -9.37 -13.90
CA ALA A 148 -3.94 -9.59 -14.48
C ALA A 148 -4.02 -9.98 -15.98
N GLU A 149 -4.99 -10.80 -16.36
CA GLU A 149 -5.23 -11.18 -17.76
C GLU A 149 -5.69 -9.96 -18.59
N SER A 150 -6.64 -9.18 -18.07
CA SER A 150 -7.12 -7.97 -18.74
C SER A 150 -5.99 -6.95 -18.95
N LEU A 151 -5.23 -6.67 -17.89
CA LEU A 151 -4.12 -5.73 -17.94
C LEU A 151 -3.01 -6.21 -18.88
N GLY A 152 -2.70 -7.51 -18.88
CA GLY A 152 -1.75 -8.11 -19.82
C GLY A 152 -2.15 -7.89 -21.27
N ARG A 153 -3.43 -8.13 -21.59
CA ARG A 153 -3.98 -7.90 -22.94
C ARG A 153 -3.96 -6.43 -23.34
N GLU A 154 -4.30 -5.52 -22.43
CA GLU A 154 -4.23 -4.08 -22.68
C GLU A 154 -2.79 -3.61 -22.94
N ILE A 155 -1.82 -4.13 -22.19
CA ILE A 155 -0.39 -3.87 -22.41
C ILE A 155 0.04 -4.39 -23.78
N GLU A 156 -0.32 -5.62 -24.15
CA GLU A 156 0.01 -6.18 -25.47
C GLU A 156 -0.59 -5.34 -26.60
N LEU A 157 -1.86 -4.95 -26.51
CA LEU A 157 -2.50 -4.08 -27.49
C LEU A 157 -1.83 -2.71 -27.59
N ALA A 158 -1.48 -2.11 -26.44
CA ALA A 158 -0.75 -0.84 -26.41
C ALA A 158 0.65 -0.95 -27.04
N LEU A 159 1.37 -2.05 -26.78
CA LEU A 159 2.67 -2.32 -27.38
C LEU A 159 2.57 -2.53 -28.90
N VAL A 160 1.56 -3.28 -29.37
CA VAL A 160 1.31 -3.47 -30.82
C VAL A 160 0.97 -2.15 -31.49
N ALA A 161 0.10 -1.32 -30.89
CA ALA A 161 -0.26 -0.01 -31.43
C ALA A 161 0.95 0.96 -31.46
N ALA A 162 1.80 0.93 -30.43
CA ALA A 162 3.02 1.71 -30.37
C ALA A 162 4.06 1.24 -31.42
N GLY A 163 4.18 -0.08 -31.63
CA GLY A 163 5.04 -0.66 -32.67
C GLY A 163 4.53 -0.39 -34.09
N ALA A 164 3.21 -0.35 -34.30
CA ALA A 164 2.59 -0.04 -35.59
C ALA A 164 2.64 1.46 -35.94
N SER A 165 2.70 2.34 -34.93
CA SER A 165 2.86 3.79 -35.12
C SER A 165 4.33 4.24 -35.25
N ALA A 166 5.29 3.34 -35.08
CA ALA A 166 6.70 3.66 -35.29
C ALA A 166 7.00 3.72 -36.80
N PRO A 167 7.34 4.90 -37.37
CA PRO A 167 7.82 4.93 -38.73
C PRO A 167 9.15 4.15 -38.78
N VAL A 168 9.19 3.14 -39.62
CA VAL A 168 10.44 2.44 -39.98
C VAL A 168 11.30 3.43 -40.75
N THR A 169 12.06 4.25 -40.05
CA THR A 169 13.19 4.97 -40.63
C THR A 169 14.34 3.99 -40.80
N THR A 170 14.30 3.28 -41.91
CA THR A 170 15.47 2.68 -42.55
C THR A 170 16.40 3.80 -43.01
N THR A 171 17.27 4.27 -42.12
CA THR A 171 18.43 5.08 -42.52
C THR A 171 19.71 4.51 -41.93
N ALA A 172 20.13 3.39 -42.50
CA ALA A 172 21.54 3.24 -42.78
C ALA A 172 21.92 4.33 -43.79
N ARG A 173 22.80 5.28 -43.42
CA ARG A 173 23.98 5.72 -44.19
C ARG A 173 24.51 7.09 -43.74
N ARG A 174 25.83 7.09 -43.51
CA ARG A 174 26.83 8.19 -43.52
C ARG A 174 27.14 8.90 -42.20
N ALA A 175 28.31 8.51 -41.69
CA ALA A 175 29.26 9.39 -41.04
C ALA A 175 29.48 10.71 -41.82
N ARG A 176 29.50 11.83 -41.09
CA ARG A 176 30.44 12.94 -41.30
C ARG A 176 30.50 13.85 -40.06
N SER A 177 31.68 13.87 -39.47
CA SER A 177 32.41 15.00 -38.86
C SER A 177 31.70 16.34 -38.71
N GLY A 178 31.72 16.91 -37.51
CA GLY A 178 31.52 18.34 -37.25
C GLY A 178 31.35 18.64 -35.77
N ALA A 179 32.11 19.61 -35.24
CA ALA A 179 32.32 19.90 -33.83
C ALA A 179 31.47 21.08 -33.31
N GLY A 180 31.31 21.14 -31.98
CA GLY A 180 31.02 22.35 -31.18
C GLY A 180 29.54 22.70 -31.01
N THR A 181 28.92 22.46 -29.86
CA THR A 181 28.87 23.28 -28.61
C THR A 181 27.52 24.04 -28.51
N GLU A 182 26.74 23.57 -27.53
CA GLU A 182 25.74 24.25 -26.70
C GLU A 182 24.34 24.60 -27.21
N ALA A 183 23.42 24.40 -26.26
CA ALA A 183 22.02 24.78 -26.19
C ALA A 183 21.05 23.98 -27.07
N SER A 184 20.67 22.81 -26.57
CA SER A 184 19.34 22.25 -26.86
C SER A 184 18.73 21.79 -25.54
N SER A 185 17.91 22.68 -25.00
CA SER A 185 16.87 22.36 -24.04
C SER A 185 15.86 21.43 -24.70
N ASP A 186 16.16 20.14 -24.71
CA ASP A 186 15.15 19.12 -25.00
C ASP A 186 14.89 18.35 -23.72
N THR A 187 13.70 18.58 -23.20
CA THR A 187 13.04 17.69 -22.25
C THR A 187 12.66 16.46 -23.07
N GLU A 188 13.69 15.71 -23.49
CA GLU A 188 13.59 14.50 -24.28
C GLU A 188 13.01 13.44 -23.33
N THR A 189 11.69 13.33 -23.38
CA THR A 189 10.84 12.21 -22.94
C THR A 189 11.69 11.05 -22.43
N ALA A 190 11.74 10.84 -21.11
CA ALA A 190 12.70 9.95 -20.48
C ALA A 190 12.44 8.48 -20.84
N TRP A 191 12.91 8.05 -22.02
CA TRP A 191 12.98 6.64 -22.40
C TRP A 191 13.81 5.92 -21.34
N THR A 192 13.21 4.92 -20.70
CA THR A 192 13.89 4.08 -19.71
C THR A 192 15.12 3.45 -20.38
N PRO A 193 16.35 3.77 -19.95
CA PRO A 193 17.54 3.18 -20.56
C PRO A 193 17.49 1.66 -20.39
N THR A 194 17.82 0.92 -21.44
CA THR A 194 17.86 -0.54 -21.38
C THR A 194 19.07 -1.01 -20.56
N LEU A 195 18.85 -1.93 -19.63
CA LEU A 195 19.95 -2.61 -18.93
C LEU A 195 20.70 -3.51 -19.92
N PRO A 196 22.02 -3.33 -20.13
CA PRO A 196 22.79 -4.16 -21.07
C PRO A 196 22.88 -5.60 -20.60
N ALA A 197 23.00 -6.57 -21.52
CA ALA A 197 23.18 -7.98 -21.15
C ALA A 197 24.46 -8.18 -20.32
N PRO A 198 24.43 -8.98 -19.23
CA PRO A 198 25.61 -9.23 -18.39
C PRO A 198 26.80 -9.85 -19.13
N THR A 199 26.55 -10.55 -20.23
CA THR A 199 27.56 -11.20 -21.09
C THR A 199 28.28 -10.24 -22.04
N THR A 200 27.80 -9.00 -22.17
CA THR A 200 28.39 -7.99 -23.06
C THR A 200 29.80 -7.61 -22.60
N PRO A 201 30.79 -7.47 -23.52
CA PRO A 201 32.13 -6.99 -23.18
C PRO A 201 32.09 -5.66 -22.42
N TRP A 202 32.99 -5.49 -21.44
CA TRP A 202 32.98 -4.32 -20.53
C TRP A 202 33.02 -2.99 -21.28
N SER A 203 33.79 -2.87 -22.36
CA SER A 203 33.92 -1.66 -23.16
C SER A 203 32.59 -1.15 -23.74
N GLN A 204 31.68 -2.06 -24.09
CA GLN A 204 30.35 -1.73 -24.60
C GLN A 204 29.33 -1.63 -23.45
N ARG A 205 29.46 -2.49 -22.44
CA ARG A 205 28.56 -2.57 -21.28
C ARG A 205 28.66 -1.33 -20.38
N GLN A 206 29.86 -0.82 -20.16
CA GLN A 206 30.16 0.25 -19.19
C GLN A 206 29.40 1.55 -19.45
N PRO A 207 29.37 2.15 -20.66
CA PRO A 207 28.61 3.37 -20.90
C PRO A 207 27.10 3.17 -20.74
N MET A 208 26.56 2.04 -21.20
CA MET A 208 25.13 1.71 -21.06
C MET A 208 24.73 1.51 -19.60
N LEU A 209 25.56 0.78 -18.85
CA LEU A 209 25.36 0.54 -17.43
C LEU A 209 25.46 1.84 -16.61
N LYS A 210 26.39 2.74 -16.97
CA LYS A 210 26.51 4.08 -16.35
C LYS A 210 25.25 4.92 -16.59
N ARG A 211 24.68 4.90 -17.81
CA ARG A 211 23.41 5.58 -18.14
C ARG A 211 22.24 5.01 -17.33
N TYR A 212 22.13 3.68 -17.25
CA TYR A 212 21.10 3.00 -16.47
C TYR A 212 21.16 3.33 -14.98
N VAL A 213 22.36 3.24 -14.40
CA VAL A 213 22.58 3.55 -12.97
C VAL A 213 22.34 5.02 -12.67
N ARG A 214 22.71 5.92 -13.59
CA ARG A 214 22.42 7.36 -13.45
C ARG A 214 20.91 7.61 -13.45
N TRP A 215 20.16 6.95 -14.32
CA TRP A 215 18.69 7.03 -14.34
C TRP A 215 18.07 6.49 -13.05
N LEU A 216 18.51 5.34 -12.54
CA LEU A 216 18.01 4.82 -11.25
C LEU A 216 18.24 5.81 -10.09
N VAL A 217 19.45 6.35 -9.98
CA VAL A 217 19.83 7.19 -8.84
C VAL A 217 19.24 8.61 -8.96
N HIS A 218 19.37 9.24 -10.13
CA HIS A 218 18.99 10.64 -10.31
C HIS A 218 17.59 10.82 -10.93
N GLY A 219 17.15 9.87 -11.76
CA GLY A 219 15.82 9.89 -12.38
C GLY A 219 14.73 9.29 -11.50
N CYS A 220 15.03 8.19 -10.78
CA CYS A 220 14.05 7.50 -9.93
C CYS A 220 14.27 7.71 -8.42
N GLY A 221 15.33 8.41 -8.00
CA GLY A 221 15.64 8.64 -6.58
C GLY A 221 16.08 7.40 -5.81
N VAL A 222 16.50 6.33 -6.49
CA VAL A 222 16.91 5.07 -5.85
C VAL A 222 18.28 5.25 -5.19
N THR A 223 18.42 4.81 -3.94
CA THR A 223 19.71 4.89 -3.23
C THR A 223 20.79 4.04 -3.92
N GLN A 224 22.07 4.40 -3.75
CA GLN A 224 23.18 3.63 -4.32
C GLN A 224 23.23 2.20 -3.79
N ALA A 225 22.80 1.96 -2.55
CA ALA A 225 22.70 0.63 -1.96
C ALA A 225 21.59 -0.22 -2.60
N ALA A 226 20.42 0.38 -2.83
CA ALA A 226 19.33 -0.30 -3.55
C ALA A 226 19.71 -0.57 -5.02
N THR A 227 20.37 0.38 -5.67
CA THR A 227 20.88 0.22 -7.03
C THR A 227 21.87 -0.94 -7.12
N ALA A 228 22.80 -1.08 -6.16
CA ALA A 228 23.72 -2.21 -6.10
C ALA A 228 23.00 -3.56 -6.00
N ARG A 229 21.90 -3.65 -5.22
CA ARG A 229 21.07 -4.87 -5.15
C ARG A 229 20.43 -5.21 -6.49
N VAL A 230 19.86 -4.22 -7.19
CA VAL A 230 19.27 -4.40 -8.53
C VAL A 230 20.30 -4.90 -9.54
N LEU A 231 21.52 -4.35 -9.53
CA LEU A 231 22.59 -4.82 -10.40
C LEU A 231 23.01 -6.26 -10.07
N ASN A 232 23.08 -6.62 -8.79
CA ASN A 232 23.48 -7.95 -8.38
C ASN A 232 22.43 -9.02 -8.74
N SER A 233 21.13 -8.71 -8.56
CA SER A 233 20.03 -9.62 -8.89
C SER A 233 19.87 -9.85 -10.40
N THR A 234 20.20 -8.83 -11.20
CA THR A 234 20.20 -8.92 -12.68
C THR A 234 21.47 -9.55 -13.26
N GLY A 235 22.32 -10.15 -12.41
CA GLY A 235 23.55 -10.83 -12.83
C GLY A 235 24.68 -9.90 -13.25
N GLN A 236 24.53 -8.58 -13.11
CA GLN A 236 25.60 -7.63 -13.44
C GLN A 236 26.75 -7.77 -12.46
N ARG A 237 27.98 -7.60 -12.97
CA ARG A 237 29.20 -7.61 -12.17
C ARG A 237 30.09 -6.44 -12.57
N THR A 238 30.94 -6.02 -11.64
CA THR A 238 32.01 -5.05 -11.90
C THR A 238 32.98 -5.60 -12.97
N PRO A 239 33.87 -4.79 -13.57
CA PRO A 239 34.80 -5.29 -14.58
C PRO A 239 35.73 -6.39 -14.07
N LYS A 240 35.98 -6.43 -12.75
CA LYS A 240 36.76 -7.47 -12.06
C LYS A 240 35.90 -8.67 -11.62
N GLY A 241 34.66 -8.79 -12.10
CA GLY A 241 33.74 -9.88 -11.77
C GLY A 241 33.12 -9.84 -10.35
N ARG A 242 33.41 -8.80 -9.56
CA ARG A 242 32.90 -8.67 -8.18
C ARG A 242 31.47 -8.15 -8.14
N LEU A 243 30.77 -8.43 -7.03
CA LEU A 243 29.46 -7.87 -6.70
C LEU A 243 29.50 -6.34 -6.59
N TRP A 244 28.38 -5.71 -6.91
CA TRP A 244 28.16 -4.29 -6.74
C TRP A 244 27.94 -3.94 -5.27
N GLN A 245 28.58 -2.85 -4.84
CA GLN A 245 28.46 -2.22 -3.53
C GLN A 245 28.14 -0.73 -3.73
N PRO A 246 27.62 -0.01 -2.72
CA PRO A 246 27.34 1.43 -2.83
C PRO A 246 28.56 2.22 -3.34
N GLY A 247 29.75 1.89 -2.82
CA GLY A 247 31.00 2.52 -3.24
C GLY A 247 31.38 2.25 -4.71
N THR A 248 31.08 1.06 -5.25
CA THR A 248 31.37 0.76 -6.66
C THR A 248 30.34 1.38 -7.61
N VAL A 249 29.09 1.54 -7.15
CA VAL A 249 28.05 2.31 -7.86
C VAL A 249 28.44 3.79 -7.93
N SER A 250 28.88 4.37 -6.82
CA SER A 250 29.43 5.73 -6.80
C SER A 250 30.64 5.89 -7.72
N ALA A 251 31.57 4.93 -7.71
CA ALA A 251 32.73 4.93 -8.60
C ALA A 251 32.33 4.89 -10.10
N LEU A 252 31.25 4.18 -10.45
CA LEU A 252 30.71 4.15 -11.81
C LEU A 252 30.11 5.48 -12.24
N LEU A 253 29.31 6.11 -11.38
CA LEU A 253 28.72 7.42 -11.66
C LEU A 253 29.79 8.51 -11.83
N ASN A 254 30.81 8.46 -10.99
CA ASN A 254 31.94 9.40 -10.98
C ASN A 254 33.01 9.09 -12.05
N GLY A 255 32.76 8.14 -12.95
CA GLY A 255 33.65 7.89 -14.10
C GLY A 255 34.96 7.17 -13.80
N ARG A 256 35.14 6.57 -12.62
CA ARG A 256 36.38 5.82 -12.29
C ARG A 256 36.62 4.59 -13.18
N TYR A 257 35.59 4.13 -13.90
CA TYR A 257 35.69 3.02 -14.84
C TYR A 257 35.83 3.47 -16.31
N ASP A 258 35.83 4.77 -16.60
CA ASP A 258 35.90 5.31 -17.97
C ASP A 258 37.29 5.03 -18.62
N HIS A 259 38.33 4.80 -17.81
CA HIS A 259 39.71 4.58 -18.27
C HIS A 259 40.14 3.10 -18.39
N GLY A 260 39.25 2.15 -18.09
CA GLY A 260 39.58 0.71 -18.06
C GLY A 260 39.76 0.03 -19.42
N ALA A 261 39.53 0.74 -20.54
CA ALA A 261 39.62 0.19 -21.90
C ALA A 261 41.05 0.18 -22.48
N LYS A 262 42.06 0.65 -21.74
CA LYS A 262 43.48 0.60 -22.14
C LYS A 262 44.33 -0.15 -21.11
N ALA A 263 44.08 -1.44 -20.93
CA ALA A 263 45.09 -2.36 -20.39
C ALA A 263 44.74 -3.81 -20.75
N CYS A 264 45.76 -4.54 -21.20
CA CYS A 264 45.82 -5.95 -21.59
C CYS A 264 45.40 -6.32 -23.04
N ARG A 265 46.33 -6.05 -23.97
CA ARG A 265 46.90 -7.11 -24.82
C ARG A 265 47.79 -8.01 -23.97
#